data_AF-A0A7V3FAJ7-F1
#
_entry.id   AF-A0A7V3FAJ7-F1
#
_cell.length_a   1.000
_cell.length_b   1.000
_cell.length_c   1.000
_cell.angle_alpha   90.00
_cell.angle_beta   90.00
_cell.angle_gamma   90.00
#
_symmetry.space_group_name_H-M   'P 1'
#
loop_
_entity.id
_entity.type
_entity.pdbx_description
1 polymer ?
#
loop_
_entity_poly.entity_id
_entity_poly.type
_entity_poly.pdbx_seq_one_letter_code
_entity_poly.pdbx_strand_id
1 'polypeptide(L)'
;MARRWPEWWQWELELSPHVLKRMVDCRFTAVDPRRMLEVAQRYRKDVVVNRRVVVIRHRRRQWEILVEPDWGAGLLVVVTAY
;
A
#
# COMPACT_ATOMS: atom_id res chain seq x y z
N MET A 1 2.78 -11.74 19.83
CA MET A 1 3.53 -10.48 19.64
C MET A 1 2.76 -9.60 18.67
N ALA A 2 2.25 -8.45 19.12
CA ALA A 2 1.62 -7.48 18.23
C ALA A 2 2.67 -7.01 17.22
N ARG A 3 2.40 -7.22 15.93
CA ARG A 3 3.29 -6.77 14.88
C ARG A 3 3.28 -5.24 14.90
N ARG A 4 4.39 -4.63 15.30
CA ARG A 4 4.49 -3.16 15.37
C ARG A 4 4.72 -2.64 13.95
N TRP A 5 3.63 -2.18 13.34
CA TRP A 5 3.70 -1.46 12.08
C TRP A 5 4.37 -0.10 12.29
N PRO A 6 5.01 0.46 11.26
CA PRO A 6 5.64 1.77 11.34
C PRO A 6 4.60 2.88 11.51
N GLU A 7 5.02 4.05 11.99
CA GLU A 7 4.11 5.16 12.29
C GLU A 7 3.29 5.62 11.08
N TRP A 8 3.91 5.63 9.89
CA TRP A 8 3.26 6.00 8.64
C TRP A 8 2.15 5.05 8.20
N TRP A 9 1.97 3.90 8.88
CA TRP A 9 0.89 2.97 8.60
C TRP A 9 -0.49 3.55 8.89
N GLN A 10 -0.56 4.50 9.83
CA GLN A 10 -1.82 5.13 10.26
C GLN A 10 -2.12 6.43 9.51
N TRP A 11 -1.19 6.90 8.68
CA TRP A 11 -1.36 8.13 7.93
C TRP A 11 -2.51 8.03 6.91
N GLU A 12 -2.96 9.18 6.45
CA GLU A 12 -3.96 9.29 5.38
C GLU A 12 -3.39 8.77 4.06
N LEU A 13 -4.24 8.17 3.23
CA LEU A 13 -3.80 7.58 1.96
C LEU A 13 -3.96 8.59 0.82
N GLU A 14 -2.90 8.74 0.04
CA GLU A 14 -2.92 9.46 -1.23
C GLU A 14 -2.82 8.46 -2.38
N LEU A 15 -3.65 8.58 -3.42
CA LEU A 15 -3.65 7.65 -4.55
C LEU A 15 -2.93 8.27 -5.74
N SER A 16 -1.77 7.73 -6.10
CA SER A 16 -1.05 8.20 -7.27
C SER A 16 -1.82 7.93 -8.59
N PRO A 17 -1.57 8.71 -9.67
CA PRO A 17 -2.17 8.45 -10.98
C PRO A 17 -1.95 7.01 -11.49
N HIS A 18 -0.85 6.38 -11.09
CA HIS A 18 -0.54 5.01 -11.50
C HIS A 18 -1.46 3.98 -10.83
N VAL A 19 -1.74 4.11 -9.51
CA VAL A 19 -2.69 3.19 -8.87
C VAL A 19 -4.11 3.37 -9.38
N LEU A 20 -4.50 4.60 -9.77
CA LEU A 20 -5.81 4.86 -10.39
C LEU A 20 -6.00 4.07 -11.70
N LYS A 21 -4.97 3.95 -12.53
CA LYS A 21 -5.01 3.09 -13.71
C LYS A 21 -5.17 1.61 -13.32
N ARG A 22 -4.41 1.16 -12.31
CA ARG A 22 -4.48 -0.23 -11.82
C ARG A 22 -5.81 -0.59 -11.21
N MET A 23 -6.51 0.36 -10.58
CA MET A 23 -7.88 0.16 -10.07
C MET A 23 -8.82 -0.32 -11.18
N VAL A 24 -8.73 0.29 -12.36
CA VAL A 24 -9.50 -0.12 -13.54
C VAL A 24 -9.07 -1.51 -14.02
N ASP A 25 -7.77 -1.71 -14.25
CA ASP A 25 -7.23 -2.96 -14.78
C ASP A 25 -7.49 -4.17 -13.86
N CYS A 26 -7.37 -3.96 -12.55
CA CYS A 26 -7.46 -4.99 -11.52
C CYS A 26 -8.80 -5.03 -10.79
N ARG A 27 -9.74 -4.17 -11.18
CA ARG A 27 -11.11 -4.10 -10.63
C ARG A 27 -11.13 -3.96 -9.10
N PHE A 28 -10.39 -3.00 -8.59
CA PHE A 28 -10.47 -2.55 -7.19
C PHE A 28 -10.78 -1.05 -7.12
N THR A 29 -11.28 -0.60 -5.98
CA THR A 29 -11.82 0.73 -5.73
C THR A 29 -10.91 1.53 -4.80
N ALA A 30 -11.14 2.84 -4.67
CA ALA A 30 -10.32 3.73 -3.82
C ALA A 30 -10.34 3.34 -2.33
N VAL A 31 -11.36 2.61 -1.88
CA VAL A 31 -11.46 2.12 -0.49
C VAL A 31 -10.70 0.82 -0.25
N ASP A 32 -10.36 0.08 -1.31
CA ASP A 32 -9.71 -1.22 -1.18
C ASP A 32 -8.25 -1.13 -0.69
N PRO A 33 -7.42 -0.15 -1.06
CA PRO A 33 -6.06 -0.02 -0.53
C PRO A 33 -5.99 -0.01 1.00
N ARG A 34 -6.88 0.72 1.70
CA ARG A 34 -6.89 0.71 3.17
C ARG A 34 -7.22 -0.67 3.73
N ARG A 35 -8.26 -1.33 3.21
CA ARG A 35 -8.64 -2.70 3.60
C ARG A 35 -7.55 -3.71 3.30
N MET A 36 -6.87 -3.53 2.17
CA MET A 36 -5.74 -4.35 1.77
C MET A 36 -4.59 -4.21 2.77
N LEU A 37 -4.24 -2.97 3.18
CA LEU A 37 -3.24 -2.74 4.22
C LEU A 37 -3.66 -3.33 5.57
N GLU A 38 -4.93 -3.29 5.95
CA GLU A 38 -5.40 -3.91 7.21
C GLU A 38 -5.12 -5.42 7.28
N VAL A 39 -5.16 -6.12 6.14
CA VAL A 39 -4.86 -7.56 6.05
C VAL A 39 -3.40 -7.84 5.66
N ALA A 40 -2.52 -6.84 5.75
CA ALA A 40 -1.13 -6.97 5.35
C ALA A 40 -0.39 -8.05 6.16
N GLN A 41 0.34 -8.88 5.43
CA GLN A 41 1.09 -9.99 5.99
C GLN A 41 2.57 -9.69 6.21
N ARG A 42 3.11 -8.62 5.63
CA ARG A 42 4.46 -8.08 5.87
C ARG A 42 4.66 -6.86 4.96
N TYR A 43 5.72 -6.12 5.22
CA TYR A 43 6.27 -5.16 4.27
C TYR A 43 7.78 -5.38 4.15
N ARG A 44 8.36 -4.96 3.02
CA ARG A 44 9.81 -5.00 2.74
C ARG A 44 10.25 -3.72 2.05
N LYS A 45 11.54 -3.42 2.08
CA LYS A 45 12.12 -2.32 1.29
C LYS A 45 12.00 -2.66 -0.20
N ASP A 46 11.71 -1.65 -1.01
CA ASP A 46 11.85 -1.72 -2.46
C ASP A 46 13.27 -1.28 -2.88
N VAL A 47 13.60 -1.41 -4.17
CA VAL A 47 14.84 -0.86 -4.74
C VAL A 47 14.90 0.67 -4.60
N VAL A 48 13.74 1.34 -4.58
CA VAL A 48 13.64 2.78 -4.31
C VAL A 48 13.63 3.03 -2.80
N VAL A 49 14.56 3.87 -2.32
CA VAL A 49 14.87 4.07 -0.89
C VAL A 49 13.66 4.39 -0.02
N ASN A 50 12.74 5.23 -0.50
CA ASN A 50 11.55 5.66 0.26
C ASN A 50 10.33 4.75 0.05
N ARG A 51 10.45 3.74 -0.81
CA ARG A 51 9.34 2.88 -1.17
C ARG A 51 9.36 1.57 -0.40
N ARG A 52 8.17 1.06 -0.11
CA ARG A 52 7.94 -0.20 0.60
C ARG A 52 6.99 -1.05 -0.21
N VAL A 53 7.27 -2.35 -0.26
CA VAL A 53 6.36 -3.33 -0.84
C VAL A 53 5.61 -4.01 0.31
N VAL A 54 4.31 -3.81 0.37
CA VAL A 54 3.41 -4.48 1.29
C VAL A 54 2.87 -5.74 0.62
N VAL A 55 3.05 -6.89 1.28
CA VAL A 55 2.56 -8.17 0.79
C VAL A 55 1.29 -8.52 1.52
N ILE A 56 0.24 -8.78 0.75
CA ILE A 56 -1.07 -9.16 1.29
C ILE A 56 -1.56 -10.44 0.61
N ARG A 57 -2.55 -11.07 1.22
CA ARG A 57 -3.32 -12.13 0.58
C ARG A 57 -4.77 -11.69 0.48
N HIS A 58 -5.21 -11.40 -0.73
CA HIS A 58 -6.56 -10.92 -1.02
C HIS A 58 -7.18 -11.73 -2.17
N ARG A 59 -8.45 -12.14 -2.02
CA ARG A 59 -9.15 -13.02 -2.98
C ARG A 59 -8.36 -14.28 -3.38
N ARG A 60 -7.74 -14.95 -2.40
CA ARG A 60 -6.88 -16.14 -2.56
C ARG A 60 -5.62 -15.94 -3.43
N ARG A 61 -5.32 -14.72 -3.85
CA ARG A 61 -4.08 -14.37 -4.56
C ARG A 61 -3.16 -13.58 -3.65
N GLN A 62 -1.85 -13.71 -3.88
CA GLN A 62 -0.88 -12.80 -3.28
C GLN A 62 -0.90 -11.50 -4.09
N TRP A 63 -0.97 -10.38 -3.40
CA TRP A 63 -0.84 -9.06 -4.01
C TRP A 63 0.33 -8.33 -3.37
N GLU A 64 0.91 -7.44 -4.16
CA GLU A 64 1.93 -6.50 -3.74
C GLU A 64 1.42 -5.08 -3.93
N ILE A 65 1.47 -4.29 -2.86
CA ILE A 65 1.16 -2.87 -2.89
C ILE A 65 2.44 -2.11 -2.67
N LEU A 66 2.79 -1.23 -3.60
CA LEU A 66 3.88 -0.28 -3.42
C LEU A 66 3.34 0.96 -2.72
N VAL A 67 3.91 1.26 -1.56
CA VAL A 67 3.59 2.46 -0.78
C VAL A 67 4.85 3.29 -0.53
N GLU A 68 4.67 4.60 -0.42
CA GLU A 68 5.73 5.56 -0.17
C GLU A 68 5.26 6.55 0.91
N PRO A 69 5.90 6.55 2.10
CA PRO A 69 5.62 7.54 3.13
C PRO A 69 6.16 8.90 2.71
N ASP A 70 5.28 9.89 2.59
CA ASP A 70 5.63 11.30 2.45
C ASP A 70 5.68 11.96 3.84
N TRP A 71 6.89 12.14 4.35
CA TRP A 71 7.14 12.73 5.66
C TRP A 71 6.86 14.23 5.71
N GLY A 72 6.90 14.93 4.57
CA GLY A 72 6.62 16.36 4.52
C GLY A 72 5.12 16.64 4.63
N ALA A 73 4.31 15.80 4.00
CA ALA A 73 2.85 15.90 4.02
C ALA A 73 2.16 15.07 5.11
N GLY A 74 2.86 14.09 5.70
CA GLY A 74 2.26 13.13 6.63
C GLY A 74 1.28 12.17 5.95
N LEU A 75 1.57 11.80 4.70
CA LEU A 75 0.71 10.97 3.85
C LEU A 75 1.38 9.65 3.50
N LEU A 76 0.59 8.58 3.34
CA LEU A 76 1.05 7.32 2.79
C LEU A 76 0.56 7.20 1.34
N VAL A 77 1.46 7.46 0.40
CA VAL A 77 1.15 7.43 -1.02
C VAL A 77 1.10 5.99 -1.52
N VAL A 78 -0.03 5.58 -2.10
CA VAL A 78 -0.18 4.30 -2.79
C VAL A 78 0.26 4.50 -4.24
N VAL A 79 1.43 3.94 -4.56
CA VAL A 79 2.07 4.10 -5.87
C VAL A 79 1.46 3.13 -6.90
N THR A 80 1.29 1.86 -6.54
CA THR A 80 0.67 0.86 -7.43
C THR A 80 0.25 -0.38 -6.64
N ALA A 81 -0.58 -1.23 -7.25
CA ALA A 81 -0.98 -2.52 -6.72
C ALA A 81 -1.06 -3.56 -7.86
N TYR A 82 -0.56 -4.78 -7.62
CA TYR A 82 -0.60 -5.90 -8.56
C TYR A 82 -0.56 -7.26 -7.88
#